data_AF-A0A6P0P172-F1
#
_entry.id   AF-A0A6P0P172-F1
#
_cell.length_a   1.000
_cell.length_b   1.000
_cell.length_c   1.000
_cell.angle_alpha   90.00
_cell.angle_beta   90.00
_cell.angle_gamma   90.00
#
_symmetry.space_group_name_H-M   'P 1'
#
loop_
_entity.id
_entity.type
_entity.pdbx_description
1 polymer ?
#
loop_
_entity_poly.entity_id
_entity_poly.type
_entity_poly.pdbx_seq_one_letter_code
_entity_poly.pdbx_strand_id
1 'polypeptide(L)'
;MNQINNGFTSVTKSIFALLLIVSVVFGFANNAFALDVKAGPIWNNDDAKAKCPVAAQVYDAEWNGQWTTTVWGEMSVCGTDLSYIPPMSGNVFAGPIWNQDDAEFKCPVAAFAAEKSWNGQWATIIPGKMSVCGLS
;
A
#
# COMPACT_ATOMS: atom_id res chain seq x y z
N MET A 1 -68.66 -0.39 25.20
CA MET A 1 -67.36 0.27 25.43
C MET A 1 -66.65 -0.49 26.54
N ASN A 2 -65.42 -0.98 26.48
CA ASN A 2 -64.40 -1.19 25.45
C ASN A 2 -63.52 -2.30 26.07
N GLN A 3 -63.34 -3.43 25.38
CA GLN A 3 -62.35 -4.44 25.79
C GLN A 3 -60.99 -3.99 25.26
N ILE A 4 -60.11 -3.63 26.19
CA ILE A 4 -58.69 -3.43 25.95
C ILE A 4 -58.05 -4.82 25.97
N ASN A 5 -57.03 -5.00 25.12
CA ASN A 5 -55.97 -6.02 25.11
C ASN A 5 -56.01 -6.85 23.82
N ASN A 6 -55.02 -6.61 22.95
CA ASN A 6 -54.26 -7.63 22.21
C ASN A 6 -53.38 -6.92 21.18
N GLY A 7 -52.12 -6.66 21.51
CA GLY A 7 -51.18 -6.03 20.57
C GLY A 7 -49.71 -6.01 20.96
N PHE A 8 -49.30 -6.72 22.02
CA PHE A 8 -47.92 -6.62 22.54
C PHE A 8 -46.97 -7.76 22.10
N THR A 9 -47.38 -8.63 21.19
CA THR A 9 -46.60 -9.85 20.84
C THR A 9 -46.15 -9.94 19.38
N SER A 10 -46.16 -8.84 18.62
CA SER A 10 -45.79 -8.86 17.19
C SER A 10 -44.56 -8.01 16.80
N VAL A 11 -44.12 -7.07 17.65
CA VAL A 11 -43.08 -6.08 17.25
C VAL A 11 -41.64 -6.59 17.47
N THR A 12 -41.42 -7.58 18.34
CA THR A 12 -40.06 -8.01 18.70
C THR A 12 -39.42 -8.99 17.70
N LYS A 13 -40.20 -9.63 16.82
CA LYS A 13 -39.67 -10.61 15.84
C LYS A 13 -39.13 -9.97 14.55
N SER A 14 -39.57 -8.77 14.19
CA SER A 14 -39.18 -8.12 12.93
C SER A 14 -37.91 -7.25 13.02
N ILE A 15 -37.48 -6.85 14.21
CA ILE A 15 -36.26 -6.03 14.38
C ILE A 15 -34.98 -6.88 14.32
N PHE A 16 -35.03 -8.14 14.77
CA PHE A 16 -33.86 -9.04 14.71
C PHE A 16 -33.51 -9.48 13.28
N ALA A 17 -34.49 -9.53 12.37
CA ALA A 17 -34.24 -9.89 10.96
C ALA A 17 -33.55 -8.77 10.17
N LEU A 18 -33.72 -7.50 10.55
CA LEU A 18 -33.09 -6.36 9.87
C LEU A 18 -31.63 -6.12 10.31
N LEU A 19 -31.28 -6.51 11.54
CA LEU A 19 -29.92 -6.36 12.09
C LEU A 19 -28.90 -7.35 11.51
N LEU A 20 -29.34 -8.42 10.86
CA LEU A 20 -28.45 -9.41 10.23
C LEU A 20 -28.04 -9.06 8.79
N ILE A 21 -28.71 -8.10 8.13
CA ILE A 21 -28.44 -7.76 6.71
C ILE A 21 -27.36 -6.66 6.60
N VAL A 22 -27.08 -5.92 7.67
CA VAL A 22 -26.14 -4.78 7.67
C VAL A 22 -24.66 -5.19 7.81
N SER A 23 -24.35 -6.40 8.26
CA SER A 23 -22.99 -6.81 8.63
C SER A 23 -22.14 -7.44 7.51
N VAL A 24 -22.66 -7.57 6.28
CA VAL A 24 -21.90 -8.14 5.14
C VAL A 24 -21.32 -7.06 4.21
N VAL A 25 -21.00 -5.88 4.75
CA VAL A 25 -20.00 -5.01 4.10
C VAL A 25 -18.63 -5.48 4.57
N PHE A 26 -18.27 -6.70 4.17
CA PHE A 26 -16.91 -7.22 4.32
C PHE A 26 -16.01 -6.33 3.48
N GLY A 27 -15.18 -5.54 4.17
CA GLY A 27 -14.24 -4.61 3.56
C GLY A 27 -13.37 -5.33 2.53
N PHE A 28 -13.34 -4.80 1.31
CA PHE A 28 -12.35 -5.17 0.32
C PHE A 28 -10.98 -4.74 0.87
N ALA A 29 -10.18 -5.70 1.34
CA ALA A 29 -8.79 -5.45 1.65
C ALA A 29 -8.05 -5.18 0.33
N ASN A 30 -7.77 -3.91 0.06
CA ASN A 30 -6.88 -3.51 -1.03
C ASN A 30 -5.48 -4.01 -0.68
N ASN A 31 -4.99 -5.02 -1.40
CA ASN A 31 -3.60 -5.47 -1.27
C ASN A 31 -2.71 -4.43 -1.95
N ALA A 32 -2.31 -3.40 -1.20
CA ALA A 32 -1.27 -2.48 -1.63
C ALA A 32 0.07 -3.24 -1.67
N PHE A 33 0.87 -3.02 -2.72
CA PHE A 33 2.26 -3.48 -2.73
C PHE A 33 2.97 -2.73 -1.60
N ALA A 34 3.39 -3.44 -0.56
CA ALA A 34 4.06 -2.85 0.60
C ALA A 34 5.51 -3.33 0.66
N LEU A 35 6.43 -2.40 0.92
CA LEU A 35 7.85 -2.70 1.16
C LEU A 35 8.18 -2.35 2.61
N ASP A 36 8.90 -3.23 3.27
CA ASP A 36 9.45 -2.94 4.60
C ASP A 36 10.82 -2.27 4.46
N VAL A 37 10.90 -1.00 4.86
CA VAL A 37 12.14 -0.20 4.82
C VAL A 37 12.79 -0.15 6.21
N LYS A 38 14.12 -0.26 6.26
CA LYS A 38 14.88 -0.22 7.53
C LYS A 38 14.85 1.19 8.13
N ALA A 39 14.50 1.30 9.42
CA ALA A 39 14.39 2.58 10.12
C ALA A 39 15.32 2.71 11.34
N GLY A 40 16.16 1.71 11.61
CA GLY A 40 16.92 1.62 12.86
C GLY A 40 16.01 1.27 14.05
N PRO A 41 16.46 1.45 15.31
CA PRO A 41 15.66 1.10 16.47
C PRO A 41 14.46 2.04 16.61
N ILE A 42 13.26 1.48 16.73
CA ILE A 42 12.04 2.20 17.08
C ILE A 42 11.57 1.73 18.46
N TRP A 43 11.37 2.68 19.38
CA TRP A 43 11.05 2.38 20.78
C TRP A 43 9.54 2.32 21.07
N ASN A 44 8.75 3.08 20.31
CA ASN A 44 7.31 3.16 20.47
C ASN A 44 6.67 3.77 19.20
N ASN A 45 5.33 3.87 19.22
CA ASN A 45 4.58 4.34 18.07
C ASN A 45 4.81 5.82 17.72
N ASP A 46 5.12 6.68 18.68
CA ASP A 46 5.40 8.10 18.40
C ASP A 46 6.79 8.28 17.79
N ASP A 47 7.76 7.48 18.21
CA ASP A 47 9.06 7.37 17.56
C ASP A 47 8.91 6.86 16.11
N ALA A 48 8.02 5.90 15.86
CA ALA A 48 7.68 5.43 14.52
C ALA A 48 7.11 6.55 13.63
N LYS A 49 6.17 7.36 14.17
CA LYS A 49 5.59 8.51 13.44
C LYS A 49 6.64 9.53 13.01
N ALA A 50 7.74 9.67 13.75
CA ALA A 50 8.83 10.57 13.40
C ALA A 50 9.80 9.94 12.38
N LYS A 51 10.17 8.68 12.58
CA LYS A 51 11.22 8.00 11.78
C LYS A 51 10.69 7.41 10.47
N CYS A 52 9.52 6.80 10.49
CA CYS A 52 9.01 6.05 9.35
C CYS A 52 8.72 6.92 8.11
N PRO A 53 8.15 8.14 8.22
CA PRO A 53 8.02 9.01 7.06
C PRO A 53 9.37 9.35 6.40
N VAL A 54 10.40 9.60 7.21
CA VAL A 54 11.75 9.90 6.72
C VAL A 54 12.38 8.67 6.06
N ALA A 55 12.22 7.48 6.66
CA ALA A 55 12.73 6.23 6.11
C ALA A 55 12.04 5.85 4.79
N ALA A 56 10.73 6.08 4.69
CA ALA A 56 9.93 5.81 3.49
C ALA A 56 10.27 6.78 2.34
N GLN A 57 10.58 8.04 2.65
CA GLN A 57 10.91 9.07 1.67
C GLN A 57 12.16 8.76 0.85
N VAL A 58 13.11 7.99 1.37
CA VAL A 58 14.29 7.49 0.62
C VAL A 58 13.88 6.66 -0.60
N TYR A 59 12.67 6.10 -0.58
CA TYR A 59 12.13 5.22 -1.61
C TYR A 59 10.97 5.87 -2.38
N ASP A 60 10.80 7.19 -2.27
CA ASP A 60 9.65 7.95 -2.80
C ASP A 60 8.30 7.30 -2.42
N ALA A 61 8.24 6.69 -1.25
CA ALA A 61 7.06 6.00 -0.74
C ALA A 61 6.51 6.72 0.49
N GLU A 62 5.22 6.52 0.78
CA GLU A 62 4.61 6.97 2.01
C GLU A 62 4.62 5.85 3.06
N TRP A 63 4.70 6.23 4.33
CA TRP A 63 4.53 5.29 5.43
C TRP A 63 3.05 4.89 5.55
N ASN A 64 2.75 3.58 5.51
CA ASN A 64 1.37 3.08 5.57
C ASN A 64 0.81 3.00 7.02
N GLY A 65 1.55 3.53 7.99
CA GLY A 65 1.21 3.48 9.42
C GLY A 65 1.65 2.19 10.13
N GLN A 66 2.17 1.19 9.41
CA GLN A 66 2.66 -0.06 10.00
C GLN A 66 4.17 0.00 10.25
N TRP A 67 4.61 -0.59 11.35
CA TRP A 67 6.02 -0.79 11.65
C TRP A 67 6.18 -2.02 12.53
N THR A 68 7.37 -2.63 12.52
CA THR A 68 7.68 -3.74 13.41
C THR A 68 9.14 -3.76 13.82
N THR A 69 9.42 -4.14 15.06
CA THR A 69 10.78 -4.37 15.53
C THR A 69 11.24 -5.76 15.13
N THR A 70 12.26 -5.82 14.30
CA THR A 70 12.86 -7.07 13.81
C THR A 70 13.96 -7.58 14.73
N VAL A 71 14.72 -6.66 15.34
CA VAL A 71 15.75 -6.95 16.33
C VAL A 71 15.63 -5.92 17.45
N TRP A 72 15.32 -6.38 18.66
CA TRP A 72 15.10 -5.49 19.81
C TRP A 72 16.34 -4.64 20.11
N GLY A 73 16.14 -3.32 20.22
CA GLY A 73 17.21 -2.36 20.50
C GLY A 73 18.12 -2.02 19.32
N GLU A 74 17.96 -2.67 18.17
CA GLU A 74 18.86 -2.50 17.01
C GLU A 74 18.12 -2.10 15.73
N MET A 75 17.02 -2.78 15.39
CA MET A 75 16.41 -2.64 14.07
C MET A 75 14.90 -2.86 14.06
N SER A 76 14.21 -1.87 13.51
CA SER A 76 12.81 -1.93 13.13
C SER A 76 12.67 -1.60 11.64
N VAL A 77 11.56 -2.04 11.06
CA VAL A 77 11.17 -1.73 9.69
C VAL A 77 9.84 -0.98 9.68
N CYS A 78 9.67 -0.11 8.69
CA CYS A 78 8.45 0.63 8.45
C CYS A 78 7.80 0.10 7.18
N GLY A 79 6.52 -0.23 7.25
CA GLY A 79 5.75 -0.63 6.08
C GLY A 79 5.45 0.59 5.23
N THR A 80 5.78 0.54 3.95
CA THR A 80 5.46 1.61 3.01
C THR A 80 4.21 1.28 2.22
N ASP A 81 3.44 2.31 1.87
CA ASP A 81 2.43 2.20 0.84
C ASP A 81 3.06 2.57 -0.50
N LEU A 82 3.26 1.58 -1.37
CA LEU A 82 3.75 1.86 -2.72
C LEU A 82 2.61 2.30 -3.65
N SER A 83 1.36 2.39 -3.17
CA SER A 83 0.28 3.02 -3.93
C SER A 83 0.45 4.54 -4.03
N TYR A 84 1.21 5.15 -3.11
CA TYR A 84 1.74 6.51 -3.24
C TYR A 84 3.10 6.55 -3.93
N ILE A 85 3.63 5.45 -4.48
CA ILE A 85 4.44 5.68 -5.67
C ILE A 85 3.38 6.07 -6.69
N PRO A 86 3.21 7.37 -7.05
CA PRO A 86 2.45 7.63 -8.25
C PRO A 86 3.13 6.73 -9.28
N PRO A 87 2.42 5.84 -10.02
CA PRO A 87 2.90 5.65 -11.38
C PRO A 87 3.04 7.09 -11.84
N MET A 88 4.24 7.54 -12.20
CA MET A 88 4.39 8.92 -12.65
C MET A 88 3.69 9.04 -14.01
N SER A 89 2.39 8.72 -14.11
CA SER A 89 1.52 8.53 -15.26
C SER A 89 2.20 7.89 -16.49
N GLY A 90 3.32 7.18 -16.29
CA GLY A 90 4.41 7.30 -17.24
C GLY A 90 5.75 6.73 -16.77
N ASN A 91 5.80 5.89 -15.73
CA ASN A 91 7.00 5.14 -15.35
C ASN A 91 6.64 3.73 -14.80
N VAL A 92 7.50 2.72 -15.01
CA VAL A 92 7.40 1.36 -14.45
C VAL A 92 8.72 0.94 -13.79
N PHE A 93 8.69 0.16 -12.71
CA PHE A 93 9.89 -0.40 -12.09
C PHE A 93 10.58 -1.44 -12.98
N ALA A 94 11.90 -1.37 -13.08
CA ALA A 94 12.70 -2.25 -13.94
C ALA A 94 13.85 -2.97 -13.20
N GLY A 95 13.90 -2.87 -11.87
CA GLY A 95 15.06 -3.33 -11.10
C GLY A 95 16.30 -2.47 -11.40
N PRO A 96 17.52 -2.90 -11.04
CA PRO A 96 18.72 -2.11 -11.31
C PRO A 96 18.98 -2.02 -12.82
N ILE A 97 19.22 -0.79 -13.31
CA ILE A 97 19.71 -0.52 -14.66
C ILE A 97 21.09 0.13 -14.53
N TRP A 98 22.09 -0.42 -15.23
CA TRP A 98 23.49 0.02 -15.08
C TRP A 98 23.92 1.06 -16.11
N ASN A 99 23.30 1.06 -17.29
CA ASN A 99 23.61 1.94 -18.40
C ASN A 99 22.45 1.94 -19.42
N GLN A 100 22.62 2.72 -20.49
CA GLN A 100 21.63 2.84 -21.55
C GLN A 100 21.35 1.49 -22.26
N ASP A 101 22.37 0.70 -22.58
CA ASP A 101 22.20 -0.59 -23.25
C ASP A 101 21.37 -1.58 -22.40
N ASP A 102 21.58 -1.58 -21.09
CA ASP A 102 20.80 -2.38 -20.13
C ASP A 102 19.34 -1.90 -20.05
N ALA A 103 19.11 -0.58 -20.17
CA ALA A 103 17.77 -0.01 -20.26
C ALA A 103 17.06 -0.44 -21.55
N GLU A 104 17.75 -0.43 -22.69
CA GLU A 104 17.22 -0.86 -23.98
C GLU A 104 16.79 -2.34 -23.98
N PHE A 105 17.43 -3.16 -23.15
CA PHE A 105 17.02 -4.54 -22.96
C PHE A 105 15.85 -4.70 -21.96
N LYS A 106 15.89 -4.01 -20.82
CA LYS A 106 14.91 -4.20 -19.72
C LYS A 106 13.62 -3.42 -19.90
N CYS A 107 13.71 -2.17 -20.34
CA CYS A 107 12.57 -1.26 -20.37
C CYS A 107 11.46 -1.66 -21.34
N PRO A 108 11.72 -2.22 -22.53
CA PRO A 108 10.67 -2.75 -23.39
C PRO A 108 9.86 -3.88 -22.73
N VAL A 109 10.55 -4.77 -21.99
CA VAL A 109 9.90 -5.88 -21.27
C VAL A 109 9.05 -5.35 -20.12
N ALA A 110 9.59 -4.41 -19.34
CA ALA A 110 8.85 -3.81 -18.23
C ALA A 110 7.64 -3.00 -18.72
N ALA A 111 7.78 -2.25 -19.81
CA ALA A 111 6.69 -1.50 -20.42
C ALA A 111 5.59 -2.41 -20.98
N PHE A 112 5.98 -3.51 -21.64
CA PHE A 112 5.04 -4.52 -22.13
C PHE A 112 4.23 -5.15 -20.99
N ALA A 113 4.87 -5.49 -19.87
CA ALA A 113 4.19 -6.00 -18.68
C ALA A 113 3.18 -5.00 -18.09
N ALA A 114 3.38 -3.70 -18.34
CA ALA A 114 2.47 -2.62 -17.95
C ALA A 114 1.44 -2.26 -19.04
N GLU A 115 1.34 -3.03 -20.13
CA GLU A 115 0.46 -2.74 -21.30
C GLU A 115 0.72 -1.35 -21.91
N LYS A 116 1.98 -0.91 -21.91
CA LYS A 116 2.44 0.39 -22.41
C LYS A 116 3.65 0.24 -23.33
N SER A 117 4.10 1.35 -23.91
CA SER A 117 5.38 1.41 -24.63
C SER A 117 6.43 2.17 -23.84
N TRP A 118 7.70 1.77 -23.95
CA TRP A 118 8.81 2.53 -23.37
C TRP A 118 9.07 3.79 -24.22
N ASN A 119 9.14 4.96 -23.57
CA ASN A 119 9.35 6.25 -24.24
C ASN A 119 10.84 6.62 -24.42
N GLY A 120 11.76 5.69 -24.11
CA GLY A 120 13.20 5.88 -24.19
C GLY A 120 13.83 6.52 -22.94
N GLN A 121 13.04 6.97 -21.96
CA GLN A 121 13.55 7.54 -20.72
C GLN A 121 13.68 6.48 -19.63
N TRP A 122 14.69 6.60 -18.78
CA TRP A 122 14.82 5.79 -17.57
C TRP A 122 15.61 6.57 -16.51
N ALA A 123 15.46 6.18 -15.25
CA ALA A 123 16.18 6.79 -14.15
C ALA A 123 16.46 5.78 -13.04
N THR A 124 17.66 5.83 -12.46
CA THR A 124 17.96 5.11 -11.20
C THR A 124 17.42 5.91 -10.03
N ILE A 125 16.49 5.31 -9.29
CA ILE A 125 15.93 5.90 -8.08
C ILE A 125 16.63 5.38 -6.82
N ILE A 126 17.19 4.16 -6.89
CA ILE A 126 17.98 3.57 -5.79
C ILE A 126 19.24 2.94 -6.39
N PRO A 127 20.43 3.54 -6.18
CA PRO A 127 21.69 3.06 -6.72
C PRO A 127 21.92 1.56 -6.46
N GLY A 128 22.16 0.81 -7.54
CA GLY A 128 22.43 -0.63 -7.50
C GLY A 128 21.23 -1.52 -7.11
N LYS A 129 20.02 -0.97 -6.95
CA LYS A 129 18.84 -1.73 -6.54
C LYS A 129 17.62 -1.51 -7.42
N MET A 130 17.32 -0.27 -7.81
CA MET A 130 16.08 0.05 -8.51
C MET A 130 16.22 1.24 -9.45
N SER A 131 15.72 1.05 -10.66
CA SER A 131 15.49 2.04 -11.68
C SER A 131 14.04 1.97 -12.19
N VAL A 132 13.61 3.02 -12.84
CA VAL A 132 12.30 3.13 -13.49
C VAL A 132 12.47 3.39 -14.99
N CYS A 133 11.53 2.91 -15.80
CA CYS A 133 11.45 3.13 -17.23
C CYS A 133 10.22 3.97 -17.58
N GLY A 134 10.41 5.00 -18.41
CA GLY A 134 9.35 5.90 -18.86
C GLY A 134 8.34 5.24 -19.80
N LEU A 135 7.06 5.44 -19.55
CA LEU A 135 5.96 4.89 -20.35
C LEU A 135 5.31 5.98 -21.20
N SER A 136 4.74 5.56 -22.33
CA SER A 136 3.81 6.31 -23.18
C SER A 136 2.55 5.49 -23.43
#